data_AF-A0A2E9NAL1-F1
#
_entry.id   AF-A0A2E9NAL1-F1
#
_cell.length_a   1.000
_cell.length_b   1.000
_cell.length_c   1.000
_cell.angle_alpha   90.00
_cell.angle_beta   90.00
_cell.angle_gamma   90.00
#
_symmetry.space_group_name_H-M   'P 1'
#
loop_
_entity.id
_entity.type
_entity.pdbx_description
1 polymer ?
#
loop_
_entity_poly.entity_id
_entity_poly.type
_entity_poly.pdbx_seq_one_letter_code
_entity_poly.pdbx_strand_id
1 'polypeptide(L)'
;MTDESSGARKPREEGRKVAPGHESRRTEDVREVASIMVTDSDPERPEIPEPAPQLRRVVAVFEGITVIALVGILLIQFVQIAGRSFGIQVPPWTYEVSRLTLLWLVCIGAFVSYYHGTSLSVPGRWRPRTISYEALALLVSGILLWAGVRFLEVQGWEVSAASLLGVPTAVGYVSVLVFAGGIAVVSTTRIVGLIVRRARA
;
A
#
# COMPACT_ATOMS: atom_id res chain seq x y z
N MET A 1 19.62 55.51 -70.79
CA MET A 1 20.06 56.56 -69.85
C MET A 1 19.99 55.92 -68.47
N THR A 2 21.14 55.84 -67.78
CA THR A 2 21.36 55.58 -66.33
C THR A 2 20.85 54.22 -65.78
N ASP A 3 21.67 53.23 -65.43
CA ASP A 3 22.76 53.14 -64.43
C ASP A 3 22.22 53.17 -62.98
N GLU A 4 22.32 52.03 -62.27
CA GLU A 4 22.45 51.86 -60.79
C GLU A 4 22.45 50.34 -60.48
N SER A 5 23.59 49.71 -60.15
CA SER A 5 24.21 49.66 -58.80
C SER A 5 23.32 48.91 -57.78
N SER A 6 23.64 47.65 -57.48
CA SER A 6 24.40 47.23 -56.28
C SER A 6 23.51 46.96 -55.06
N GLY A 7 23.56 45.74 -54.53
CA GLY A 7 22.95 45.45 -53.22
C GLY A 7 22.60 43.99 -52.93
N ALA A 8 23.53 43.06 -53.11
CA ALA A 8 23.37 41.70 -52.59
C ALA A 8 23.40 41.70 -51.05
N ARG A 9 22.24 41.59 -50.39
CA ARG A 9 22.14 41.27 -48.95
C ARG A 9 21.97 39.76 -48.77
N LYS A 10 23.02 39.13 -48.23
CA LYS A 10 22.96 37.76 -47.67
C LYS A 10 21.94 37.69 -46.52
N PRO A 11 21.17 36.60 -46.38
CA PRO A 11 20.37 36.35 -45.19
C PRO A 11 21.30 36.01 -44.03
N ARG A 12 21.09 36.71 -42.91
CA ARG A 12 21.82 36.53 -41.65
C ARG A 12 21.24 35.29 -40.98
N GLU A 13 21.96 34.17 -41.04
CA GLU A 13 21.67 32.99 -40.21
C GLU A 13 21.86 33.38 -38.74
N GLU A 14 20.76 33.65 -38.08
CA GLU A 14 20.69 33.86 -36.64
C GLU A 14 20.84 32.50 -35.97
N GLY A 15 22.10 32.12 -35.74
CA GLY A 15 22.48 30.98 -34.93
C GLY A 15 21.94 31.13 -33.51
N ARG A 16 20.73 30.63 -33.28
CA ARG A 16 20.16 30.40 -31.96
C ARG A 16 20.99 29.31 -31.30
N LYS A 17 22.06 29.73 -30.60
CA LYS A 17 22.78 28.90 -29.63
C LYS A 17 21.78 28.42 -28.59
N VAL A 18 21.30 27.19 -28.77
CA VAL A 18 20.63 26.44 -27.72
C VAL A 18 21.66 26.28 -26.61
N ALA A 19 21.37 26.87 -25.45
CA ALA A 19 22.25 26.84 -24.30
C ALA A 19 22.56 25.38 -23.91
N PRO A 20 23.83 24.99 -23.74
CA PRO A 20 24.25 23.61 -23.48
C PRO A 20 23.93 23.12 -22.04
N GLY A 21 22.97 23.74 -21.36
CA GLY A 21 22.67 23.49 -19.94
C GLY A 21 21.49 22.55 -19.67
N HIS A 22 20.65 22.24 -20.66
CA HIS A 22 19.43 21.46 -20.44
C HIS A 22 19.58 19.95 -20.66
N GLU A 23 20.57 19.52 -21.43
CA GLU A 23 20.80 18.09 -21.74
C GLU A 23 21.61 17.38 -20.63
N SER A 24 22.50 18.12 -19.97
CA SER A 24 23.29 17.60 -18.83
C SER A 24 22.41 17.27 -17.62
N ARG A 25 21.40 18.10 -17.33
CA ARG A 25 20.46 17.81 -16.21
C ARG A 25 19.60 16.58 -16.47
N ARG A 26 19.18 16.36 -17.72
CA ARG A 26 18.32 15.21 -18.05
C ARG A 26 19.05 13.88 -17.93
N THR A 27 20.36 13.86 -18.20
CA THR A 27 21.19 12.65 -18.06
C THR A 27 21.60 12.38 -16.61
N GLU A 28 21.77 13.43 -15.80
CA GLU A 28 21.93 13.32 -14.34
C GLU A 28 20.65 12.81 -13.68
N ASP A 29 19.48 13.36 -14.00
CA ASP A 29 18.18 12.88 -13.46
C ASP A 29 17.93 11.41 -13.85
N VAL A 30 18.24 11.00 -15.08
CA VAL A 30 18.09 9.60 -15.50
C VAL A 30 19.11 8.69 -14.81
N ARG A 31 20.33 9.17 -14.53
CA ARG A 31 21.32 8.42 -13.73
C ARG A 31 20.94 8.33 -12.25
N GLU A 32 20.31 9.35 -11.69
CA GLU A 32 19.84 9.37 -10.32
C GLU A 32 18.60 8.47 -10.15
N VAL A 33 17.67 8.50 -11.12
CA VAL A 33 16.53 7.57 -11.15
C VAL A 33 17.02 6.14 -11.38
N ALA A 34 18.01 5.92 -12.24
CA ALA A 34 18.60 4.60 -12.44
C ALA A 34 19.40 4.12 -11.21
N SER A 35 20.09 5.01 -10.49
CA SER A 35 20.82 4.63 -9.27
C SER A 35 19.87 4.32 -8.11
N ILE A 36 18.72 5.01 -8.02
CA ILE A 36 17.64 4.66 -7.09
C ILE A 36 17.01 3.31 -7.45
N MET A 37 16.87 2.99 -8.75
CA MET A 37 16.34 1.70 -9.21
C MET A 37 17.33 0.53 -9.02
N VAL A 38 18.64 0.79 -9.06
CA VAL A 38 19.71 -0.23 -8.95
C VAL A 38 20.15 -0.47 -7.50
N THR A 39 19.88 0.45 -6.57
CA THR A 39 20.23 0.32 -5.13
C THR A 39 19.29 -0.62 -4.34
N ASP A 40 18.45 -1.41 -5.01
CA ASP A 40 17.68 -2.49 -4.35
C ASP A 40 18.38 -3.86 -4.46
N SER A 41 19.46 -3.96 -5.25
CA SER A 41 20.19 -5.21 -5.52
C SER A 41 21.47 -5.31 -4.69
N ASP A 42 21.36 -5.27 -3.36
CA ASP A 42 22.49 -5.51 -2.47
C ASP A 42 22.60 -7.04 -2.21
N PRO A 43 23.58 -7.77 -2.78
CA PRO A 43 23.67 -9.23 -2.72
C PRO A 43 24.04 -9.76 -1.33
N GLU A 44 24.42 -8.89 -0.38
CA GLU A 44 24.70 -9.25 1.01
C GLU A 44 23.48 -9.17 1.93
N ARG A 45 22.26 -9.01 1.38
CA ARG A 45 21.04 -9.07 2.21
C ARG A 45 20.99 -10.43 2.90
N PRO A 46 21.00 -10.50 4.25
CA PRO A 46 20.70 -11.75 4.93
C PRO A 46 19.27 -12.12 4.54
N GLU A 47 19.12 -13.13 3.67
CA GLU A 47 17.84 -13.67 3.25
C GLU A 47 17.11 -14.15 4.51
N ILE A 48 16.14 -13.35 4.94
CA ILE A 48 15.30 -13.67 6.08
C ILE A 48 14.48 -14.88 5.67
N PRO A 49 14.45 -15.93 6.51
CA PRO A 49 13.78 -17.16 6.18
C PRO A 49 12.33 -16.84 5.81
N GLU A 50 11.92 -17.31 4.63
CA GLU A 50 10.52 -17.21 4.23
C GLU A 50 9.66 -17.79 5.36
N PRO A 51 8.57 -17.10 5.74
CA PRO A 51 7.65 -17.64 6.73
C PRO A 51 7.18 -19.02 6.32
N ALA A 52 6.86 -19.89 7.29
CA ALA A 52 6.49 -21.28 7.05
C ALA A 52 5.52 -21.43 5.85
N PRO A 53 5.64 -22.49 5.04
CA PRO A 53 4.89 -22.64 3.79
C PRO A 53 3.36 -22.60 3.97
N GLN A 54 2.88 -22.90 5.18
CA GLN A 54 1.48 -22.75 5.58
C GLN A 54 1.02 -21.29 5.59
N LEU A 55 1.84 -20.37 6.10
CA LEU A 55 1.51 -18.95 6.20
C LEU A 55 1.43 -18.31 4.81
N ARG A 56 2.27 -18.77 3.88
CA ARG A 56 2.21 -18.34 2.46
C ARG A 56 0.87 -18.70 1.82
N ARG A 57 0.34 -19.90 2.06
CA ARG A 57 -0.98 -20.30 1.53
C ARG A 57 -2.10 -19.45 2.10
N VAL A 58 -2.05 -19.19 3.40
CA VAL A 58 -3.03 -18.32 4.08
C VAL A 58 -3.00 -16.91 3.49
N VAL A 59 -1.80 -16.34 3.28
CA VAL A 59 -1.65 -15.01 2.68
C VAL A 59 -2.15 -14.97 1.23
N ALA A 60 -1.89 -16.01 0.43
CA ALA A 60 -2.42 -16.10 -0.93
C ALA A 60 -3.97 -16.12 -0.96
N VAL A 61 -4.61 -16.75 0.02
CA VAL A 61 -6.07 -16.70 0.18
C VAL A 61 -6.52 -15.27 0.51
N PHE A 62 -5.84 -14.60 1.44
CA PHE A 62 -6.15 -13.20 1.78
C PHE A 62 -5.96 -12.25 0.59
N GLU A 63 -4.94 -12.46 -0.23
CA GLU A 63 -4.73 -11.72 -1.47
C GLU A 63 -5.89 -11.94 -2.44
N GLY A 64 -6.29 -13.20 -2.67
CA GLY A 64 -7.46 -13.54 -3.48
C GLY A 64 -8.75 -12.88 -2.98
N ILE A 65 -8.99 -12.91 -1.66
CA ILE A 65 -10.12 -12.22 -1.03
C ILE A 65 -10.05 -10.71 -1.26
N THR A 66 -8.86 -10.11 -1.17
CA THR A 66 -8.66 -8.67 -1.40
C THR A 66 -9.02 -8.28 -2.83
N VAL A 67 -8.59 -9.07 -3.82
CA VAL A 67 -8.93 -8.85 -5.23
C VAL A 67 -10.43 -8.98 -5.46
N ILE A 68 -11.06 -10.03 -4.90
CA ILE A 68 -12.52 -10.23 -5.01
C ILE A 68 -13.27 -9.06 -4.36
N ALA A 69 -12.85 -8.62 -3.17
CA ALA A 69 -13.44 -7.48 -2.49
C ALA A 69 -13.28 -6.17 -3.26
N LEU A 70 -12.13 -5.97 -3.93
CA LEU A 70 -11.87 -4.81 -4.79
C LEU A 70 -12.81 -4.79 -6.01
N VAL A 71 -13.00 -5.93 -6.65
CA VAL A 71 -13.96 -6.07 -7.75
C VAL A 71 -15.39 -5.85 -7.23
N GLY A 72 -15.74 -6.47 -6.12
CA GLY A 72 -17.07 -6.33 -5.50
C GLY A 72 -17.41 -4.88 -5.16
N ILE A 73 -16.48 -4.12 -4.57
CA ILE A 73 -16.73 -2.72 -4.27
C ILE A 73 -16.85 -1.88 -5.54
N LEU A 74 -16.06 -2.15 -6.57
CA LEU A 74 -16.16 -1.44 -7.85
C LEU A 74 -17.54 -1.66 -8.49
N LEU A 75 -18.06 -2.88 -8.45
CA LEU A 75 -19.42 -3.20 -8.93
C LEU A 75 -20.49 -2.48 -8.10
N ILE A 76 -20.37 -2.47 -6.77
CA ILE A 76 -21.31 -1.75 -5.91
C ILE A 76 -21.30 -0.26 -6.23
N GLN A 77 -20.11 0.35 -6.37
CA GLN A 77 -19.99 1.77 -6.73
C GLN A 77 -20.59 2.06 -8.10
N PHE A 78 -20.41 1.17 -9.08
CA PHE A 78 -21.02 1.29 -10.40
C PHE A 78 -22.55 1.32 -10.31
N VAL A 79 -23.16 0.43 -9.52
CA VAL A 79 -24.61 0.43 -9.29
C VAL A 79 -25.08 1.72 -8.63
N GLN A 80 -24.34 2.23 -7.64
CA GLN A 80 -24.69 3.49 -6.98
C GLN A 80 -24.60 4.69 -7.93
N ILE A 81 -23.57 4.75 -8.77
CA ILE A 81 -23.40 5.82 -9.75
C ILE A 81 -24.50 5.74 -10.81
N ALA A 82 -24.69 4.56 -11.41
CA ALA A 82 -25.73 4.33 -12.42
C ALA A 82 -27.13 4.62 -11.87
N GLY A 83 -27.45 4.12 -10.67
CA GLY A 83 -28.72 4.38 -10.01
C GLY A 83 -29.02 5.88 -9.90
N ARG A 84 -28.04 6.67 -9.42
CA ARG A 84 -28.18 8.13 -9.36
C ARG A 84 -28.31 8.75 -10.75
N SER A 85 -27.56 8.28 -11.74
CA SER A 85 -27.64 8.80 -13.11
C SER A 85 -28.99 8.56 -13.78
N PHE A 86 -29.68 7.45 -13.45
CA PHE A 86 -31.01 7.14 -13.98
C PHE A 86 -32.16 7.67 -13.10
N GLY A 87 -31.88 8.45 -12.06
CA GLY A 87 -32.90 8.94 -11.12
C GLY A 87 -33.52 7.87 -10.24
N ILE A 88 -32.90 6.67 -10.18
CA ILE A 88 -33.33 5.57 -9.33
C ILE A 88 -32.77 5.82 -7.92
N GLN A 89 -33.63 5.75 -6.91
CA GLN A 89 -33.20 5.87 -5.52
C GLN A 89 -32.27 4.70 -5.17
N VAL A 90 -31.01 5.02 -4.89
CA VAL A 90 -30.00 4.03 -4.52
C VAL A 90 -30.35 3.43 -3.16
N PRO A 91 -30.39 2.09 -3.02
CA PRO A 91 -30.73 1.47 -1.75
C PRO A 91 -29.76 1.88 -0.62
N PRO A 92 -30.25 2.33 0.54
CA PRO A 92 -29.38 2.84 1.62
C PRO A 92 -28.34 1.83 2.15
N TRP A 93 -28.65 0.53 2.07
CA TRP A 93 -27.74 -0.53 2.52
C TRP A 93 -26.43 -0.60 1.71
N THR A 94 -26.41 -0.09 0.46
CA THR A 94 -25.20 -0.15 -0.38
C THR A 94 -24.06 0.68 0.19
N TYR A 95 -24.38 1.78 0.87
CA TYR A 95 -23.39 2.64 1.53
C TYR A 95 -22.69 1.92 2.69
N GLU A 96 -23.45 1.16 3.47
CA GLU A 96 -22.91 0.38 4.58
C GLU A 96 -22.06 -0.79 4.12
N VAL A 97 -22.53 -1.53 3.12
CA VAL A 97 -21.72 -2.62 2.52
C VAL A 97 -20.43 -2.06 1.96
N SER A 98 -20.46 -0.90 1.28
CA SER A 98 -19.25 -0.25 0.76
C SER A 98 -18.29 0.12 1.90
N ARG A 99 -18.80 0.74 2.97
CA ARG A 99 -18.00 1.14 4.14
C ARG A 99 -17.35 -0.06 4.82
N LEU A 100 -18.12 -1.13 5.07
CA LEU A 100 -17.60 -2.34 5.71
C LEU A 100 -16.59 -3.05 4.82
N THR A 101 -16.87 -3.15 3.52
CA THR A 101 -15.95 -3.77 2.54
C THR A 101 -14.63 -3.00 2.47
N LEU A 102 -14.66 -1.65 2.47
CA LEU A 102 -13.44 -0.83 2.51
C LEU A 102 -12.62 -1.10 3.76
N LEU A 103 -13.26 -1.15 4.93
CA LEU A 103 -12.57 -1.40 6.19
C LEU A 103 -11.84 -2.76 6.16
N TRP A 104 -12.53 -3.80 5.70
CA TRP A 104 -11.96 -5.13 5.53
C TRP A 104 -10.82 -5.15 4.50
N LEU A 105 -11.00 -4.49 3.36
CA LEU A 105 -10.01 -4.41 2.30
C LEU A 105 -8.73 -3.68 2.76
N VAL A 106 -8.87 -2.59 3.50
CA VAL A 106 -7.73 -1.87 4.09
C VAL A 106 -7.01 -2.75 5.11
N CYS A 107 -7.74 -3.43 6.00
CA CYS A 107 -7.14 -4.30 7.00
C CYS A 107 -6.38 -5.48 6.36
N ILE A 108 -7.02 -6.20 5.43
CA ILE A 108 -6.38 -7.33 4.76
C ILE A 108 -5.22 -6.86 3.87
N GLY A 109 -5.41 -5.79 3.10
CA GLY A 109 -4.37 -5.24 2.22
C GLY A 109 -3.13 -4.78 3.01
N ALA A 110 -3.33 -4.13 4.16
CA ALA A 110 -2.25 -3.74 5.05
C ALA A 110 -1.50 -4.97 5.61
N PHE A 111 -2.21 -6.02 5.98
CA PHE A 111 -1.62 -7.29 6.42
C PHE A 111 -0.79 -7.96 5.30
N VAL A 112 -1.34 -8.06 4.09
CA VAL A 112 -0.64 -8.64 2.93
C VAL A 112 0.61 -7.83 2.58
N SER A 113 0.54 -6.50 2.63
CA SER A 113 1.69 -5.61 2.42
C SER A 113 2.77 -5.81 3.48
N TYR A 114 2.37 -5.94 4.76
CA TYR A 114 3.28 -6.27 5.85
C TYR A 114 3.98 -7.62 5.67
N TYR A 115 3.25 -8.63 5.19
CA TYR A 115 3.79 -9.96 4.93
C TYR A 115 4.86 -9.95 3.84
N HIS A 116 4.64 -9.23 2.74
CA HIS A 116 5.64 -9.11 1.67
C HIS A 116 6.81 -8.21 2.09
N GLY A 117 6.60 -7.31 3.05
CA GLY A 117 7.60 -6.31 3.46
C GLY A 117 7.71 -5.17 2.44
N THR A 118 6.64 -4.94 1.66
CA THR A 118 6.51 -3.86 0.67
C THR A 118 6.08 -2.54 1.30
N SER A 119 5.85 -2.50 2.62
CA SER A 119 5.51 -1.31 3.38
C SER A 119 6.66 -0.31 3.31
N LEU A 120 6.40 0.90 2.77
CA LEU A 120 7.32 2.05 2.64
C LEU A 120 8.61 1.89 3.45
N SER A 121 9.71 1.60 2.76
CA SER A 121 11.03 1.57 3.37
C SER A 121 11.38 2.99 3.82
N VAL A 122 11.22 3.28 5.12
CA VAL A 122 11.76 4.51 5.69
C VAL A 122 13.29 4.39 5.61
N PRO A 123 13.99 5.26 4.87
CA PRO A 123 15.44 5.24 4.85
C PRO A 123 15.95 5.55 6.27
N GLY A 124 16.70 4.63 6.89
CA GLY A 124 17.27 4.81 8.23
C GLY A 124 17.27 3.54 9.10
N ARG A 125 17.25 3.74 10.42
CA ARG A 125 17.37 2.66 11.45
C ARG A 125 16.14 1.75 11.54
N TRP A 126 15.04 2.12 10.89
CA TRP A 126 13.76 1.39 10.89
C TRP A 126 13.56 0.63 9.59
N ARG A 127 14.59 -0.13 9.17
CA ARG A 127 14.48 -0.98 7.99
C ARG A 127 13.48 -2.11 8.24
N PRO A 128 12.62 -2.43 7.25
CA PRO A 128 11.75 -3.58 7.33
C PRO A 128 12.56 -4.83 7.64
N ARG A 129 11.98 -5.74 8.42
CA ARG A 129 12.56 -7.04 8.77
C ARG A 129 13.79 -7.00 9.70
N THR A 130 13.98 -5.91 10.45
CA THR A 130 14.89 -5.87 11.62
C THR A 130 14.18 -6.35 12.88
N ILE A 131 14.91 -6.86 13.89
CA ILE A 131 14.30 -7.29 15.18
C ILE A 131 13.53 -6.13 15.83
N SER A 132 14.08 -4.91 15.77
CA SER A 132 13.42 -3.70 16.29
C SER A 132 12.11 -3.39 15.56
N TYR A 133 12.07 -3.60 14.24
CA TYR A 133 10.85 -3.39 13.44
C TYR A 133 9.79 -4.43 13.79
N GLU A 134 10.15 -5.71 13.83
CA GLU A 134 9.23 -6.79 14.17
C GLU A 134 8.73 -6.65 15.62
N ALA A 135 9.60 -6.27 16.56
CA ALA A 135 9.22 -6.02 17.95
C ALA A 135 8.24 -4.85 18.08
N LEU A 136 8.45 -3.76 17.33
CA LEU A 136 7.51 -2.64 17.29
C LEU A 136 6.18 -3.07 16.68
N ALA A 137 6.20 -3.80 15.56
CA ALA A 137 4.99 -4.30 14.92
C ALA A 137 4.21 -5.24 15.86
N LEU A 138 4.91 -6.10 16.60
CA LEU A 138 4.31 -6.97 17.61
C LEU A 138 3.67 -6.15 18.74
N LEU A 139 4.37 -5.14 19.26
CA LEU A 139 3.85 -4.26 20.31
C LEU A 139 2.59 -3.52 19.85
N VAL A 140 2.63 -2.90 18.67
CA VAL A 140 1.49 -2.17 18.10
C VAL A 140 0.31 -3.13 17.86
N SER A 141 0.57 -4.31 17.27
CA SER A 141 -0.47 -5.31 17.05
C SER A 141 -1.07 -5.82 18.37
N GLY A 142 -0.27 -5.98 19.42
CA GLY A 142 -0.74 -6.36 20.75
C GLY A 142 -1.65 -5.31 21.39
N ILE A 143 -1.31 -4.03 21.27
CA ILE A 143 -2.16 -2.92 21.73
C ILE A 143 -3.49 -2.91 20.95
N LEU A 144 -3.44 -3.09 19.62
CA LEU A 144 -4.64 -3.14 18.79
C LEU A 144 -5.54 -4.34 19.16
N LEU A 145 -4.96 -5.52 19.38
CA LEU A 145 -5.70 -6.71 19.81
C LEU A 145 -6.36 -6.47 21.17
N TRP A 146 -5.61 -5.95 22.14
CA TRP A 146 -6.16 -5.65 23.46
C TRP A 146 -7.31 -4.64 23.38
N ALA A 147 -7.11 -3.51 22.68
CA ALA A 147 -8.14 -2.50 22.52
C ALA A 147 -9.38 -3.03 21.79
N GLY A 148 -9.18 -3.83 20.73
CA GLY A 148 -10.27 -4.42 19.97
C GLY A 148 -11.08 -5.45 20.77
N VAL A 149 -10.42 -6.30 21.55
CA VAL A 149 -11.11 -7.26 22.43
C VAL A 149 -11.91 -6.53 23.51
N ARG A 150 -11.31 -5.53 24.16
CA ARG A 150 -12.01 -4.71 25.17
C ARG A 150 -13.21 -3.98 24.58
N PHE A 151 -13.11 -3.48 23.35
CA PHE A 151 -14.25 -2.88 22.66
C PHE A 151 -15.35 -3.91 22.39
N LEU A 152 -15.00 -5.10 21.90
CA LEU A 152 -15.99 -6.15 21.63
C LEU A 152 -16.72 -6.63 22.89
N GLU A 153 -16.03 -6.70 24.02
CA GLU A 153 -16.62 -7.08 25.32
C GLU A 153 -17.63 -6.06 25.83
N VAL A 154 -17.37 -4.77 25.64
CA VAL A 154 -18.16 -3.69 26.26
C VAL A 154 -19.29 -3.21 25.35
N GLN A 155 -19.04 -3.04 24.04
CA GLN A 155 -19.97 -2.36 23.11
C GLN A 155 -20.08 -3.00 21.72
N GLY A 156 -19.21 -3.96 21.38
CA GLY A 156 -19.14 -4.46 19.99
C GLY A 156 -20.42 -5.10 19.49
N TRP A 157 -21.20 -5.74 20.35
CA TRP A 157 -22.41 -6.47 19.95
C TRP A 157 -23.65 -5.59 19.84
N GLU A 158 -23.55 -4.32 20.25
CA GLU A 158 -24.65 -3.38 20.06
C GLU A 158 -24.82 -3.06 18.57
N VAL A 159 -26.08 -3.06 18.13
CA VAL A 159 -26.45 -2.61 16.79
C VAL A 159 -26.08 -1.14 16.67
N SER A 160 -25.28 -0.81 15.66
CA SER A 160 -24.89 0.58 15.47
C SER A 160 -26.12 1.43 15.21
N ALA A 161 -26.26 2.55 15.93
CA ALA A 161 -27.29 3.55 15.66
C ALA A 161 -27.24 4.08 14.21
N ALA A 162 -26.09 3.93 13.55
CA ALA A 162 -25.86 4.27 12.14
C ALA A 162 -25.85 3.05 11.20
N SER A 163 -26.45 1.91 11.59
CA SER A 163 -26.63 0.75 10.70
C SER A 163 -28.08 0.55 10.26
N LEU A 164 -28.32 0.78 8.97
CA LEU A 164 -29.49 0.49 8.16
C LEU A 164 -29.64 -1.02 7.90
N LEU A 165 -28.54 -1.78 7.86
CA LEU A 165 -28.58 -3.24 7.79
C LEU A 165 -28.80 -3.91 9.15
N GLY A 166 -28.82 -3.12 10.25
CA GLY A 166 -28.90 -3.65 11.61
C GLY A 166 -27.67 -4.48 12.01
N VAL A 167 -26.54 -4.25 11.35
CA VAL A 167 -25.32 -5.03 11.59
C VAL A 167 -24.65 -4.52 12.88
N PRO A 168 -24.20 -5.41 13.78
CA PRO A 168 -23.45 -5.02 14.97
C PRO A 168 -22.18 -4.26 14.61
N THR A 169 -21.80 -3.28 15.45
CA THR A 169 -20.54 -2.53 15.26
C THR A 169 -19.32 -3.45 15.21
N ALA A 170 -19.38 -4.60 15.91
CA ALA A 170 -18.36 -5.64 15.91
C ALA A 170 -17.90 -6.07 14.53
N VAL A 171 -18.80 -6.13 13.52
CA VAL A 171 -18.44 -6.65 12.18
C VAL A 171 -17.32 -5.84 11.52
N GLY A 172 -17.28 -4.53 11.79
CA GLY A 172 -16.15 -3.70 11.39
C GLY A 172 -14.91 -4.01 12.23
N TYR A 173 -15.02 -3.93 13.55
CA TYR A 173 -13.87 -4.06 14.43
C TYR A 173 -13.20 -5.45 14.41
N VAL A 174 -13.93 -6.49 14.03
CA VAL A 174 -13.36 -7.82 13.78
C VAL A 174 -12.30 -7.79 12.69
N SER A 175 -12.43 -6.93 11.67
CA SER A 175 -11.39 -6.81 10.63
C SER A 175 -10.06 -6.31 11.20
N VAL A 176 -10.12 -5.40 12.19
CA VAL A 176 -8.94 -4.88 12.90
C VAL A 176 -8.28 -5.99 13.72
N LEU A 177 -9.07 -6.85 14.36
CA LEU A 177 -8.55 -8.00 15.09
C LEU A 177 -7.88 -9.02 14.17
N VAL A 178 -8.47 -9.29 13.00
CA VAL A 178 -7.88 -10.17 11.98
C VAL A 178 -6.54 -9.60 11.49
N PHE A 179 -6.49 -8.30 11.20
CA PHE A 179 -5.26 -7.60 10.82
C PHE A 179 -4.17 -7.67 11.91
N ALA A 180 -4.51 -7.26 13.13
CA ALA A 180 -3.57 -7.22 14.24
C ALA A 180 -3.10 -8.65 14.61
N GLY A 181 -4.00 -9.63 14.63
CA GLY A 181 -3.65 -11.03 14.85
C GLY A 181 -2.73 -11.58 13.76
N GLY A 182 -3.00 -11.26 12.49
CA GLY A 182 -2.14 -11.62 11.37
C GLY A 182 -0.73 -11.06 11.51
N ILE A 183 -0.60 -9.76 11.81
CA ILE A 183 0.72 -9.14 12.05
C ILE A 183 1.43 -9.79 13.23
N ALA A 184 0.74 -10.04 14.35
CA ALA A 184 1.34 -10.67 15.52
C ALA A 184 1.93 -12.04 15.18
N VAL A 185 1.19 -12.90 14.47
CA VAL A 185 1.66 -14.23 14.04
C VAL A 185 2.89 -14.11 13.12
N VAL A 186 2.83 -13.25 12.10
CA VAL A 186 3.97 -13.06 11.17
C VAL A 186 5.19 -12.54 11.93
N SER A 187 5.03 -11.53 12.78
CA SER A 187 6.12 -10.95 13.54
C SER A 187 6.76 -11.96 14.51
N THR A 188 5.95 -12.72 15.27
CA THR A 188 6.45 -13.76 16.16
C THR A 188 7.23 -14.83 15.39
N THR A 189 6.73 -15.31 14.25
CA THR A 189 7.45 -16.32 13.44
C THR A 189 8.80 -15.80 12.94
N ARG A 190 8.87 -14.53 12.52
CA ARG A 190 10.12 -13.89 12.08
C ARG A 190 11.11 -13.72 13.22
N ILE A 191 10.67 -13.24 14.39
CA ILE A 191 11.53 -13.07 15.57
C ILE A 191 12.10 -14.42 16.02
N VAL A 192 11.26 -15.46 16.12
CA VAL A 192 11.71 -16.82 16.50
C VAL A 192 12.72 -17.35 15.49
N GLY A 193 12.47 -17.16 14.18
CA GLY A 193 13.42 -17.55 13.14
C GLY A 193 14.78 -16.86 13.25
N LEU A 194 14.80 -15.57 13.60
CA LEU A 194 16.04 -14.82 13.82
C LEU A 194 16.80 -15.29 15.07
N ILE A 195 16.10 -15.57 16.17
CA ILE A 195 16.71 -16.09 17.41
C ILE A 195 17.33 -17.47 17.18
N VAL A 196 16.61 -18.38 16.51
CA VAL A 196 17.09 -19.74 16.22
C VAL A 196 18.35 -19.72 15.34
N ARG A 197 18.40 -18.82 14.35
CA ARG A 197 19.62 -18.66 13.52
C ARG A 197 20.79 -18.13 14.33
N ARG A 198 20.57 -17.12 15.18
CA ARG A 198 21.62 -16.56 16.04
C ARG A 198 22.17 -17.57 17.05
N ALA A 199 21.35 -18.54 17.49
CA ALA A 199 21.78 -19.61 18.38
C ALA A 199 22.57 -20.74 17.66
N ARG A 200 22.50 -20.81 16.32
CA ARG A 200 23.20 -21.81 15.50
C ARG A 200 24.50 -21.31 14.85
N ALA A 201 24.73 -20.00 14.86
CA ALA A 201 25.95 -19.36 14.37
C ALA A 201 26.93 -19.16 15.52
#